data_AF-W8RX34-F1
#
_entry.id   AF-W8RX34-F1
#
_cell.length_a   1.000
_cell.length_b   1.000
_cell.length_c   1.000
_cell.angle_alpha   90.00
_cell.angle_beta   90.00
_cell.angle_gamma   90.00
#
_symmetry.space_group_name_H-M   'P 1'
#
loop_
_entity.id
_entity.type
_entity.pdbx_description
1 polymer ?
#
loop_
_entity_poly.entity_id
_entity_poly.type
_entity_poly.pdbx_seq_one_letter_code
_entity_poly.pdbx_strand_id
1 'polypeptide(L)'
;MKKIAVGYAAKSEQEVEDIRSLIRFYETGRRGIAPKNKKKLREFTEARIQSTIDLSGTVMTGINTEIDRRRKAVRKKTGVLPDRLDVIDVELARDIAAVLAHDILLTRAPRSSNVIEAHLDWIAYQDGKAVLTIPAPEVKGRKAGDPDYVVHLGDRASRLMENYINKIRPILLHSEDAENPYLFPRQEGGKFKINAPYRAILKRVTRLLHQHVGVQINPHLYRHLIGWIWLKASMDNLPRVQRLLGHKSLKTTVEYYAELDETLVMDGWQTYLETKAKTGA
;
A
#
# COMPACT_ATOMS: atom_id res chain seq x y z
N MET A 1 -2.92 -23.87 7.52
CA MET A 1 -3.06 -25.25 7.04
C MET A 1 -2.19 -25.48 5.80
N LYS A 2 -2.60 -25.15 4.56
CA LYS A 2 -1.79 -25.38 3.33
C LYS A 2 -0.35 -24.83 3.38
N LYS A 3 -0.16 -23.56 3.77
CA LYS A 3 1.19 -22.95 3.88
C LYS A 3 2.07 -23.62 4.95
N ILE A 4 1.46 -24.19 5.99
CA ILE A 4 2.16 -24.90 7.05
C ILE A 4 2.53 -26.31 6.59
N ALA A 5 1.61 -27.02 5.91
CA ALA A 5 1.85 -28.36 5.38
C ALA A 5 2.95 -28.40 4.30
N VAL A 6 2.94 -27.44 3.36
CA VAL A 6 3.94 -27.35 2.28
C VAL A 6 5.27 -26.79 2.78
N GLY A 7 5.24 -25.78 3.65
CA GLY A 7 6.45 -25.04 4.03
C GLY A 7 7.15 -25.53 5.30
N TYR A 8 6.44 -26.19 6.22
CA TYR A 8 6.96 -26.54 7.55
C TYR A 8 7.04 -28.06 7.79
N ALA A 9 6.14 -28.84 7.17
CA ALA A 9 6.05 -30.29 7.39
C ALA A 9 6.55 -31.16 6.22
N ALA A 10 7.02 -30.55 5.13
CA ALA A 10 7.54 -31.23 3.92
C ALA A 10 6.67 -32.43 3.45
N LYS A 11 5.33 -32.24 3.47
CA LYS A 11 4.36 -33.29 3.17
C LYS A 11 4.37 -33.67 1.69
N SER A 12 4.07 -34.94 1.39
CA SER A 12 3.99 -35.46 0.02
C SER A 12 2.89 -34.74 -0.78
N GLU A 13 2.98 -34.74 -2.12
CA GLU A 13 1.97 -34.11 -2.97
C GLU A 13 0.55 -34.63 -2.70
N GLN A 14 0.43 -35.94 -2.40
CA GLN A 14 -0.82 -36.59 -2.07
C GLN A 14 -1.42 -36.04 -0.76
N GLU A 15 -0.63 -35.94 0.31
CA GLU A 15 -1.10 -35.39 1.59
C GLU A 15 -1.48 -33.90 1.48
N VAL A 16 -0.79 -33.14 0.62
CA VAL A 16 -1.16 -31.75 0.31
C VAL A 16 -2.50 -31.69 -0.41
N GLU A 17 -2.81 -32.64 -1.28
CA GLU A 17 -4.11 -32.72 -1.96
C GLU A 17 -5.23 -33.18 -1.01
N ASP A 18 -4.97 -34.12 -0.11
CA ASP A 18 -5.93 -34.55 0.92
C ASP A 18 -6.30 -33.40 1.86
N ILE A 19 -5.30 -32.60 2.27
CA ILE A 19 -5.54 -31.37 3.05
C ILE A 19 -6.35 -30.35 2.23
N ARG A 20 -6.13 -30.24 0.91
CA ARG A 20 -6.95 -29.35 0.06
C ARG A 20 -8.39 -29.85 -0.01
N SER A 21 -8.60 -31.15 -0.16
CA SER A 21 -9.92 -31.77 -0.18
C SER A 21 -10.66 -31.56 1.14
N LEU A 22 -9.97 -31.72 2.27
CA LEU A 22 -10.54 -31.44 3.59
C LEU A 22 -10.90 -29.95 3.76
N ILE A 23 -10.01 -29.05 3.35
CA ILE A 23 -10.29 -27.60 3.39
C ILE A 23 -11.52 -27.28 2.54
N ARG A 24 -11.60 -27.79 1.29
CA ARG A 24 -12.75 -27.61 0.40
C ARG A 24 -14.04 -28.17 1.01
N PHE A 25 -13.96 -29.31 1.69
CA PHE A 25 -15.12 -29.93 2.33
C PHE A 25 -15.69 -29.07 3.47
N TYR A 26 -14.82 -28.39 4.23
CA TYR A 26 -15.22 -27.47 5.31
C TYR A 26 -15.31 -26.00 4.86
N GLU A 27 -15.24 -25.69 3.56
CA GLU A 27 -15.41 -24.33 3.07
C GLU A 27 -16.85 -23.87 3.33
N THR A 28 -17.01 -22.87 4.20
CA THR A 28 -18.31 -22.30 4.60
C THR A 28 -19.07 -21.57 3.48
N GLY A 29 -18.64 -21.68 2.22
CA GLY A 29 -19.25 -21.03 1.07
C GLY A 29 -19.13 -19.49 1.03
N ARG A 30 -18.62 -18.85 2.09
CA ARG A 30 -18.45 -17.39 2.17
C ARG A 30 -17.38 -16.91 1.18
N ARG A 31 -17.82 -16.18 0.16
CA ARG A 31 -16.95 -15.38 -0.72
C ARG A 31 -16.96 -13.92 -0.26
N GLY A 32 -15.90 -13.18 -0.59
CA GLY A 32 -15.80 -11.75 -0.26
C GLY A 32 -14.95 -11.40 0.97
N ILE A 33 -15.09 -10.15 1.45
CA ILE A 33 -14.29 -9.63 2.57
C ILE A 33 -14.81 -10.24 3.88
N ALA A 34 -13.89 -10.74 4.73
CA ALA A 34 -14.25 -11.30 6.03
C ALA A 34 -15.02 -10.27 6.89
N PRO A 35 -16.04 -10.66 7.68
CA PRO A 35 -16.86 -9.72 8.46
C PRO A 35 -16.06 -8.76 9.34
N LYS A 36 -14.99 -9.25 9.99
CA LYS A 36 -14.07 -8.42 10.79
C LYS A 36 -13.40 -7.31 9.98
N ASN A 37 -13.04 -7.60 8.73
CA ASN A 37 -12.42 -6.65 7.83
C ASN A 37 -13.46 -5.66 7.29
N LYS A 38 -14.69 -6.12 7.01
CA LYS A 38 -15.83 -5.25 6.64
C LYS A 38 -16.12 -4.23 7.75
N LYS A 39 -16.21 -4.69 9.01
CA LYS A 39 -16.41 -3.82 10.17
C LYS A 39 -15.34 -2.72 10.25
N LYS A 40 -14.07 -3.08 10.05
CA LYS A 40 -12.96 -2.12 10.01
C LYS A 40 -13.04 -1.13 8.84
N LEU A 41 -13.48 -1.56 7.66
CA LEU A 41 -13.67 -0.64 6.53
C LEU A 41 -14.76 0.39 6.84
N ARG A 42 -15.86 -0.01 7.46
CA ARG A 42 -16.94 0.90 7.87
C ARG A 42 -16.51 1.96 8.89
N GLU A 43 -15.40 1.76 9.60
CA GLU A 43 -14.85 2.78 10.51
C GLU A 43 -14.25 3.99 9.76
N PHE A 44 -14.01 3.90 8.45
CA PHE A 44 -13.50 5.02 7.65
C PHE A 44 -14.64 5.95 7.19
N THR A 45 -15.04 6.86 8.08
CA THR A 45 -15.92 7.99 7.75
C THR A 45 -15.28 8.91 6.69
N GLU A 46 -16.06 9.81 6.07
CA GLU A 46 -15.52 10.78 5.09
C GLU A 46 -14.30 11.54 5.62
N ALA A 47 -14.36 12.01 6.87
CA ALA A 47 -13.23 12.69 7.50
C ALA A 47 -11.98 11.79 7.63
N ARG A 48 -12.16 10.50 7.94
CA ARG A 48 -11.07 9.52 8.04
C ARG A 48 -10.53 9.11 6.66
N ILE A 49 -11.38 9.06 5.65
CA ILE A 49 -10.98 8.86 4.26
C ILE A 49 -10.12 10.03 3.80
N GLN A 50 -10.57 11.27 4.02
CA GLN A 50 -9.80 12.46 3.70
C GLN A 50 -8.47 12.48 4.46
N SER A 51 -8.48 12.17 5.76
CA SER A 51 -7.25 12.04 6.56
C SER A 51 -6.31 10.93 6.05
N THR A 52 -6.84 9.89 5.42
CA THR A 52 -6.05 8.82 4.78
C THR A 52 -5.39 9.33 3.49
N ILE A 53 -6.09 10.15 2.70
CA ILE A 53 -5.57 10.78 1.48
C ILE A 53 -4.49 11.82 1.83
N ASP A 54 -4.74 12.61 2.88
CA ASP A 54 -3.83 13.68 3.33
C ASP A 54 -2.69 13.18 4.23
N LEU A 55 -2.63 11.87 4.50
CA LEU A 55 -1.68 11.29 5.45
C LEU A 55 -0.23 11.61 5.06
N SER A 56 0.14 11.50 3.78
CA SER A 56 1.47 11.88 3.29
C SER A 56 1.79 13.37 3.52
N GLY A 57 0.78 14.23 3.44
CA GLY A 57 0.86 15.64 3.80
C GLY A 57 1.21 15.81 5.27
N THR A 58 0.33 15.27 6.11
CA THR A 58 0.37 15.38 7.56
C THR A 58 1.64 14.82 8.17
N VAL A 59 2.04 13.61 7.79
CA VAL A 59 3.24 12.94 8.31
C VAL A 59 4.50 13.71 7.92
N MET A 60 4.62 14.17 6.67
CA MET A 60 5.79 14.94 6.22
C MET A 60 5.92 16.29 6.94
N THR A 61 4.80 16.96 7.25
CA THR A 61 4.82 18.18 8.06
C THR A 61 5.36 17.90 9.46
N GLY A 62 4.93 16.81 10.09
CA GLY A 62 5.48 16.36 11.37
C GLY A 62 6.98 16.05 11.30
N ILE A 63 7.42 15.30 10.29
CA ILE A 63 8.84 14.99 10.05
C ILE A 63 9.66 16.26 9.87
N ASN A 64 9.19 17.22 9.06
CA ASN A 64 9.89 18.48 8.85
C ASN A 64 10.01 19.31 10.13
N THR A 65 8.96 19.31 10.96
CA THR A 65 8.95 19.98 12.26
C THR A 65 9.99 19.35 13.20
N GLU A 66 10.07 18.02 13.22
CA GLU A 66 11.06 17.30 14.03
C GLU A 66 12.50 17.55 13.54
N ILE A 67 12.73 17.57 12.22
CA ILE A 67 14.02 17.95 11.63
C ILE A 67 14.41 19.36 12.10
N ASP A 68 13.51 20.35 11.98
CA ASP A 68 13.81 21.73 12.38
C ASP A 68 14.09 21.85 13.87
N ARG A 69 13.36 21.10 14.72
CA ARG A 69 13.62 21.02 16.16
C ARG A 69 15.02 20.48 16.44
N ARG A 70 15.42 19.38 15.79
CA ARG A 70 16.75 18.77 15.95
C ARG A 70 17.87 19.71 15.50
N ARG A 71 17.72 20.36 14.34
CA ARG A 71 18.69 21.34 13.83
C ARG A 71 18.90 22.51 14.81
N LYS A 72 17.81 23.06 15.36
CA LYS A 72 17.88 24.12 16.39
C LYS A 72 18.60 23.64 17.65
N ALA A 73 18.36 22.40 18.09
CA ALA A 73 19.01 21.82 19.24
C ALA A 73 20.53 21.63 19.03
N VAL A 74 20.95 21.17 17.85
CA VAL A 74 22.39 21.06 17.49
C VAL A 74 23.04 22.44 17.42
N ARG A 75 22.39 23.43 16.79
CA ARG A 75 22.87 24.82 16.76
C ARG A 75 23.07 25.39 18.15
N LYS A 76 22.15 25.15 19.09
CA LYS A 76 22.30 25.62 20.47
C LYS A 76 23.54 25.06 21.16
N LYS A 77 23.96 23.84 20.81
CA LYS A 77 25.12 23.17 21.41
C LYS A 77 26.45 23.51 20.73
N THR A 78 26.45 23.69 19.41
CA THR A 78 27.67 23.78 18.60
C THR A 78 27.90 25.16 17.98
N GLY A 79 26.91 26.05 18.02
CA GLY A 79 26.92 27.35 17.33
C GLY A 79 26.61 27.26 15.83
N VAL A 80 26.68 26.07 15.22
CA VAL A 80 26.50 25.85 13.77
C VAL A 80 25.14 25.23 13.49
N LEU A 81 24.41 25.74 12.48
CA LEU A 81 23.16 25.13 12.03
C LEU A 81 23.49 24.00 11.04
N PRO A 82 23.25 22.72 11.38
CA PRO A 82 23.55 21.62 10.47
C PRO A 82 22.59 21.59 9.27
N ASP A 83 22.95 20.84 8.24
CA ASP A 83 22.05 20.58 7.12
C ASP A 83 20.86 19.70 7.57
N ARG A 84 19.82 19.65 6.73
CA ARG A 84 18.63 18.85 7.05
C ARG A 84 18.97 17.36 7.14
N LEU A 85 19.84 16.86 6.27
CA LEU A 85 20.19 15.45 6.20
C LEU A 85 20.96 14.99 7.43
N ASP A 86 21.82 15.85 7.99
CA ASP A 86 22.68 15.53 9.14
C ASP A 86 21.90 15.17 10.41
N VAL A 87 20.64 15.58 10.50
CA VAL A 87 19.79 15.32 11.68
C VAL A 87 18.73 14.22 11.45
N ILE A 88 18.69 13.65 10.24
CA ILE A 88 17.81 12.53 9.91
C ILE A 88 18.47 11.25 10.36
N ASP A 89 17.91 10.63 11.40
CA ASP A 89 18.30 9.29 11.80
C ASP A 89 17.57 8.22 10.99
N VAL A 90 17.94 6.96 11.26
CA VAL A 90 17.34 5.78 10.63
C VAL A 90 15.82 5.72 10.86
N GLU A 91 15.31 6.16 12.01
CA GLU A 91 13.87 6.09 12.31
C GLU A 91 13.05 7.11 11.51
N LEU A 92 13.54 8.35 11.40
CA LEU A 92 12.95 9.35 10.50
C LEU A 92 13.05 8.91 9.04
N ALA A 93 14.18 8.36 8.61
CA ALA A 93 14.34 7.83 7.27
C ALA A 93 13.35 6.68 6.98
N ARG A 94 13.09 5.80 7.96
CA ARG A 94 12.07 4.73 7.85
C ARG A 94 10.65 5.29 7.77
N ASP A 95 10.34 6.38 8.46
CA ASP A 95 9.03 7.05 8.35
C ASP A 95 8.86 7.73 6.99
N ILE A 96 9.89 8.40 6.45
CA ILE A 96 9.88 8.93 5.08
C ILE A 96 9.66 7.81 4.06
N ALA A 97 10.36 6.68 4.21
CA ALA A 97 10.15 5.50 3.37
C ALA A 97 8.70 4.99 3.43
N ALA A 98 8.10 4.99 4.61
CA ALA A 98 6.71 4.58 4.79
C ALA A 98 5.73 5.58 4.16
N VAL A 99 6.00 6.88 4.20
CA VAL A 99 5.19 7.87 3.45
C VAL A 99 5.23 7.57 1.95
N LEU A 100 6.40 7.29 1.39
CA LEU A 100 6.52 6.94 -0.02
C LEU A 100 5.78 5.65 -0.37
N ALA A 101 5.90 4.61 0.47
CA ALA A 101 5.16 3.37 0.31
C ALA A 101 3.63 3.59 0.38
N HIS A 102 3.19 4.52 1.23
CA HIS A 102 1.80 4.94 1.32
C HIS A 102 1.33 5.64 0.02
N ASP A 103 2.10 6.56 -0.55
CA ASP A 103 1.75 7.21 -1.83
C ASP A 103 1.62 6.20 -2.99
N ILE A 104 2.52 5.20 -3.05
CA ILE A 104 2.43 4.11 -4.03
C ILE A 104 1.13 3.30 -3.83
N LEU A 105 0.79 2.99 -2.59
CA LEU A 105 -0.46 2.28 -2.25
C LEU A 105 -1.70 3.12 -2.55
N LEU A 106 -1.68 4.42 -2.30
CA LEU A 106 -2.81 5.30 -2.57
C LEU A 106 -3.07 5.43 -4.08
N THR A 107 -2.00 5.47 -4.87
CA THR A 107 -2.06 5.67 -6.33
C THR A 107 -2.70 4.50 -7.07
N ARG A 108 -2.30 3.26 -6.76
CA ARG A 108 -2.81 2.08 -7.49
C ARG A 108 -3.10 0.87 -6.62
N ALA A 109 -2.84 0.98 -5.32
CA ALA A 109 -3.03 -0.07 -4.33
C ALA A 109 -2.34 -1.40 -4.66
N PRO A 110 -1.09 -1.47 -5.22
CA PRO A 110 -0.39 -2.73 -5.53
C PRO A 110 -0.40 -3.75 -4.38
N ARG A 111 -0.23 -5.04 -4.69
CA ARG A 111 -0.22 -6.06 -3.63
C ARG A 111 1.00 -5.85 -2.74
N SER A 112 0.91 -6.33 -1.51
CA SER A 112 1.98 -6.16 -0.53
C SER A 112 3.34 -6.63 -1.03
N SER A 113 3.41 -7.79 -1.71
CA SER A 113 4.65 -8.29 -2.31
C SER A 113 5.21 -7.31 -3.33
N ASN A 114 4.36 -6.74 -4.19
CA ASN A 114 4.79 -5.81 -5.24
C ASN A 114 5.42 -4.51 -4.68
N VAL A 115 5.00 -4.05 -3.50
CA VAL A 115 5.64 -2.88 -2.85
C VAL A 115 6.89 -3.29 -2.07
N ILE A 116 6.84 -4.42 -1.37
CA ILE A 116 7.96 -4.91 -0.57
C ILE A 116 9.14 -5.30 -1.46
N GLU A 117 8.86 -5.92 -2.61
CA GLU A 117 9.85 -6.46 -3.54
C GLU A 117 10.11 -5.51 -4.71
N ALA A 118 9.65 -4.26 -4.63
CA ALA A 118 9.95 -3.25 -5.65
C ALA A 118 11.46 -3.02 -5.75
N HIS A 119 12.00 -3.03 -6.96
CA HIS A 119 13.40 -2.72 -7.23
C HIS A 119 13.59 -1.30 -7.78
N LEU A 120 14.81 -0.79 -7.71
CA LEU A 120 15.20 0.51 -8.25
C LEU A 120 15.17 0.54 -9.79
N ASP A 121 15.56 -0.55 -10.45
CA ASP A 121 15.58 -0.68 -11.92
C ASP A 121 14.16 -0.71 -12.54
N TRP A 122 13.13 -0.85 -11.71
CA TRP A 122 11.73 -0.77 -12.13
C TRP A 122 11.19 0.67 -12.15
N ILE A 123 12.01 1.64 -11.77
CA ILE A 123 11.61 3.04 -11.65
C ILE A 123 12.24 3.84 -12.79
N ALA A 124 11.38 4.48 -13.57
CA ALA A 124 11.77 5.44 -14.59
C ALA A 124 11.13 6.79 -14.32
N TYR A 125 11.71 7.85 -14.86
CA TYR A 125 11.12 9.19 -14.84
C TYR A 125 10.64 9.55 -16.24
N GLN A 126 9.38 9.97 -16.34
CA GLN A 126 8.74 10.44 -17.57
C GLN A 126 8.17 11.82 -17.29
N ASP A 127 8.65 12.86 -17.99
CA ASP A 127 8.25 14.27 -17.78
C ASP A 127 8.33 14.72 -16.31
N GLY A 128 9.40 14.31 -15.61
CA GLY A 128 9.59 14.60 -14.19
C GLY A 128 8.70 13.81 -13.23
N LYS A 129 7.89 12.86 -13.73
CA LYS A 129 7.06 11.96 -12.93
C LYS A 129 7.72 10.62 -12.77
N ALA A 130 7.74 10.11 -11.53
CA ALA A 130 8.20 8.76 -11.28
C ALA A 130 7.14 7.75 -11.73
N VAL A 131 7.57 6.74 -12.46
CA VAL A 131 6.76 5.62 -12.93
C VAL A 131 7.41 4.33 -12.43
N LEU A 132 6.69 3.62 -11.56
CA LEU A 132 7.09 2.29 -11.08
C LEU A 132 6.43 1.23 -11.95
N THR A 133 7.22 0.51 -12.74
CA THR A 133 6.76 -0.54 -13.65
C THR A 133 7.07 -1.90 -13.07
N ILE A 134 6.06 -2.56 -12.51
CA ILE A 134 6.22 -3.87 -11.87
C ILE A 134 6.08 -4.95 -12.94
N PRO A 135 7.13 -5.76 -13.19
CA PRO A 135 7.09 -6.77 -14.25
C PRO A 135 5.92 -7.74 -14.07
N ALA A 136 5.29 -8.13 -15.17
CA ALA A 136 4.13 -9.01 -15.13
C ALA A 136 4.38 -10.33 -14.35
N PRO A 137 5.53 -11.02 -14.47
CA PRO A 137 5.80 -12.23 -13.67
C PRO A 137 5.73 -12.01 -12.15
N GLU A 138 6.03 -10.80 -11.67
CA GLU A 138 5.99 -10.44 -10.25
C GLU A 138 4.56 -10.13 -9.77
N VAL A 139 3.61 -9.98 -10.69
CA VAL A 139 2.22 -9.69 -10.38
C VAL A 139 1.45 -11.00 -10.27
N LYS A 140 1.00 -11.32 -9.05
CA LYS A 140 0.21 -12.54 -8.80
C LYS A 140 -0.90 -12.75 -9.84
N GLY A 141 -0.79 -13.87 -10.55
CA GLY A 141 -1.76 -14.31 -11.56
C GLY A 141 -1.47 -13.83 -12.98
N ARG A 142 -0.39 -13.09 -13.21
CA ARG A 142 0.12 -12.77 -14.55
C ARG A 142 1.29 -13.70 -14.92
N LYS A 143 1.62 -13.77 -16.20
CA LYS A 143 2.73 -14.54 -16.78
C LYS A 143 3.62 -13.62 -17.63
N ALA A 144 4.80 -14.11 -18.02
CA ALA A 144 5.61 -13.43 -19.03
C ALA A 144 4.80 -13.23 -20.32
N GLY A 145 4.86 -12.02 -20.88
CA GLY A 145 4.06 -11.59 -22.03
C GLY A 145 2.73 -10.92 -21.67
N ASP A 146 2.24 -11.03 -20.43
CA ASP A 146 1.15 -10.17 -19.97
C ASP A 146 1.64 -8.72 -19.80
N PRO A 147 0.75 -7.71 -19.85
CA PRO A 147 1.14 -6.33 -19.57
C PRO A 147 1.68 -6.17 -18.15
N ASP A 148 2.66 -5.28 -17.96
CA ASP A 148 3.19 -4.91 -16.66
C ASP A 148 2.19 -4.14 -15.79
N TYR A 149 2.47 -4.04 -14.50
CA TYR A 149 1.65 -3.27 -13.57
C TYR A 149 2.33 -1.94 -13.28
N VAL A 150 1.87 -0.90 -13.98
CA VAL A 150 2.48 0.43 -13.96
C VAL A 150 1.83 1.32 -12.90
N VAL A 151 2.60 2.01 -12.07
CA VAL A 151 2.13 2.99 -11.08
C VAL A 151 2.70 4.36 -11.43
N HIS A 152 1.86 5.28 -11.92
CA HIS A 152 2.25 6.65 -12.25
C HIS A 152 2.07 7.55 -11.03
N LEU A 153 3.17 8.03 -10.46
CA LEU A 153 3.12 8.89 -9.28
C LEU A 153 2.83 10.34 -9.69
N GLY A 154 2.03 11.03 -8.86
CA GLY A 154 1.78 12.47 -9.01
C GLY A 154 3.02 13.31 -8.69
N ASP A 155 2.92 14.63 -8.84
CA ASP A 155 4.01 15.59 -8.61
C ASP A 155 4.71 15.41 -7.27
N ARG A 156 3.91 15.41 -6.19
CA ARG A 156 4.41 15.36 -4.83
C ARG A 156 5.13 14.04 -4.56
N ALA A 157 4.51 12.92 -4.92
CA ALA A 157 5.06 11.58 -4.72
C ALA A 157 6.30 11.34 -5.59
N SER A 158 6.37 11.92 -6.79
CA SER A 158 7.55 11.84 -7.67
C SER A 158 8.76 12.56 -7.08
N ARG A 159 8.57 13.79 -6.57
CA ARG A 159 9.61 14.52 -5.85
C ARG A 159 10.04 13.80 -4.58
N LEU A 160 9.10 13.17 -3.87
CA LEU A 160 9.41 12.36 -2.69
C LEU A 160 10.23 11.13 -3.08
N MET A 161 9.87 10.43 -4.15
CA MET A 161 10.61 9.27 -4.67
C MET A 161 12.05 9.64 -5.02
N GLU A 162 12.26 10.73 -5.73
CA GLU A 162 13.61 11.19 -6.12
C GLU A 162 14.46 11.54 -4.90
N ASN A 163 13.94 12.38 -4.00
CA ASN A 163 14.65 12.75 -2.78
C ASN A 163 14.89 11.54 -1.87
N TYR A 164 13.93 10.61 -1.82
CA TYR A 164 14.09 9.37 -1.07
C TYR A 164 15.25 8.55 -1.61
N ILE A 165 15.24 8.22 -2.91
CA ILE A 165 16.27 7.38 -3.54
C ILE A 165 17.66 8.01 -3.39
N ASN A 166 17.78 9.31 -3.65
CA ASN A 166 19.08 9.97 -3.73
C ASN A 166 19.65 10.41 -2.38
N LYS A 167 18.81 10.69 -1.37
CA LYS A 167 19.24 11.33 -0.12
C LYS A 167 18.88 10.56 1.14
N ILE A 168 17.74 9.88 1.16
CA ILE A 168 17.22 9.23 2.38
C ILE A 168 17.53 7.73 2.40
N ARG A 169 17.40 7.05 1.26
CA ARG A 169 17.68 5.64 1.09
C ARG A 169 19.13 5.27 1.46
N PRO A 170 20.16 6.09 1.17
CA PRO A 170 21.52 5.82 1.65
C PRO A 170 21.65 5.67 3.17
N ILE A 171 20.86 6.42 3.95
CA ILE A 171 20.82 6.33 5.42
C ILE A 171 20.24 4.97 5.88
N LEU A 172 19.42 4.35 5.04
CA LEU A 172 18.75 3.08 5.32
C LEU A 172 19.56 1.85 4.89
N LEU A 173 20.62 2.03 4.11
CA LEU A 173 21.45 0.93 3.65
C LEU A 173 22.33 0.41 4.79
N HIS A 174 22.49 -0.91 4.83
CA HIS A 174 23.48 -1.52 5.69
C HIS A 174 24.86 -1.38 5.06
N SER A 175 25.91 -1.19 5.86
CA SER A 175 27.29 -1.02 5.37
C SER A 175 27.76 -2.17 4.47
N GLU A 176 27.38 -3.40 4.81
CA GLU A 176 27.68 -4.62 4.05
C GLU A 176 26.71 -4.91 2.86
N ASP A 177 25.73 -4.03 2.59
CA ASP A 177 24.70 -4.23 1.56
C ASP A 177 24.40 -2.92 0.82
N ALA A 178 25.45 -2.16 0.50
CA ALA A 178 25.35 -0.85 -0.16
C ALA A 178 24.66 -0.93 -1.54
N GLU A 179 24.86 -2.04 -2.26
CA GLU A 179 24.30 -2.30 -3.60
C GLU A 179 22.94 -3.02 -3.57
N ASN A 180 22.24 -3.00 -2.42
CA ASN A 180 20.92 -3.61 -2.30
C ASN A 180 19.99 -3.08 -3.42
N PRO A 181 19.30 -3.93 -4.20
CA PRO A 181 18.53 -3.48 -5.37
C PRO A 181 17.11 -3.00 -5.02
N TYR A 182 16.63 -3.27 -3.80
CA TYR A 182 15.24 -3.00 -3.44
C TYR A 182 15.02 -1.51 -3.18
N LEU A 183 13.88 -0.99 -3.65
CA LEU A 183 13.44 0.38 -3.36
C LEU A 183 13.47 0.64 -1.86
N PHE A 184 12.95 -0.29 -1.07
CA PHE A 184 13.03 -0.25 0.40
C PHE A 184 14.01 -1.32 0.90
N PRO A 185 15.28 -0.98 1.18
CA PRO A 185 16.29 -1.94 1.59
C PRO A 185 16.01 -2.46 3.00
N ARG A 186 16.41 -3.71 3.28
CA ARG A 186 16.25 -4.35 4.58
C ARG A 186 16.72 -3.44 5.71
N GLN A 187 15.93 -3.45 6.78
CA GLN A 187 16.25 -2.78 8.03
C GLN A 187 16.62 -3.81 9.10
N GLU A 188 17.34 -3.36 10.13
CA GLU A 188 17.79 -4.19 11.24
C GLU A 188 16.67 -4.98 11.92
N GLY A 189 17.03 -6.16 12.43
CA GLY A 189 16.12 -7.14 13.01
C GLY A 189 16.18 -8.49 12.30
N GLY A 190 16.37 -9.57 13.07
CA GLY A 190 16.53 -10.92 12.54
C GLY A 190 17.87 -11.18 11.85
N LYS A 191 18.02 -12.38 11.25
CA LYS A 191 19.26 -12.82 10.60
C LYS A 191 19.63 -11.92 9.40
N PHE A 192 20.90 -11.51 9.33
CA PHE A 192 21.43 -10.75 8.21
C PHE A 192 21.32 -11.53 6.89
N LYS A 193 20.83 -10.86 5.86
CA LYS A 193 20.75 -11.37 4.49
C LYS A 193 21.00 -10.20 3.53
N ILE A 194 22.01 -10.35 2.67
CA ILE A 194 22.34 -9.44 1.58
C ILE A 194 21.20 -9.42 0.56
N ASN A 195 20.99 -8.29 -0.14
CA ASN A 195 19.93 -8.14 -1.14
C ASN A 195 18.56 -8.59 -0.59
N ALA A 196 18.18 -8.03 0.56
CA ALA A 196 16.88 -8.29 1.16
C ALA A 196 16.03 -7.01 1.24
N PRO A 197 14.70 -7.11 1.06
CA PRO A 197 13.80 -5.97 1.20
C PRO A 197 13.42 -5.68 2.65
N TYR A 198 12.90 -4.47 2.89
CA TYR A 198 12.28 -4.10 4.16
C TYR A 198 10.90 -4.75 4.33
N ARG A 199 10.86 -6.00 4.79
CA ARG A 199 9.61 -6.77 4.96
C ARG A 199 8.55 -6.12 5.86
N ALA A 200 8.94 -5.20 6.76
CA ALA A 200 8.04 -4.54 7.68
C ALA A 200 7.57 -3.14 7.21
N ILE A 201 7.96 -2.67 6.02
CA ILE A 201 7.60 -1.33 5.52
C ILE A 201 6.09 -1.08 5.56
N LEU A 202 5.28 -2.04 5.11
CA LEU A 202 3.82 -1.88 5.11
C LEU A 202 3.20 -1.95 6.51
N LYS A 203 3.85 -2.61 7.47
CA LYS A 203 3.43 -2.52 8.88
C LYS A 203 3.64 -1.11 9.40
N ARG A 204 4.77 -0.47 9.02
CA ARG A 204 5.04 0.94 9.33
C ARG A 204 4.01 1.88 8.69
N VAL A 205 3.63 1.66 7.43
CA VAL A 205 2.52 2.38 6.78
C VAL A 205 1.23 2.29 7.61
N THR A 206 0.81 1.06 7.98
CA THR A 206 -0.43 0.88 8.76
C THR A 206 -0.33 1.44 10.18
N ARG A 207 0.88 1.53 10.74
CA ARG A 207 1.12 2.19 12.03
C ARG A 207 0.91 3.69 11.92
N LEU A 208 1.48 4.34 10.90
CA LEU A 208 1.25 5.77 10.64
C LEU A 208 -0.23 6.06 10.39
N LEU A 209 -0.89 5.23 9.57
CA LEU A 209 -2.33 5.34 9.35
C LEU A 209 -3.10 5.28 10.68
N HIS A 210 -2.80 4.31 11.54
CA HIS A 210 -3.47 4.20 12.83
C HIS A 210 -3.22 5.43 13.72
N GLN A 211 -1.98 5.92 13.77
CA GLN A 211 -1.60 7.09 14.58
C GLN A 211 -2.32 8.37 14.16
N HIS A 212 -2.54 8.59 12.86
CA HIS A 212 -3.10 9.84 12.33
C HIS A 212 -4.58 9.76 11.98
N VAL A 213 -5.10 8.58 11.65
CA VAL A 213 -6.51 8.37 11.23
C VAL A 213 -7.33 7.67 12.31
N GLY A 214 -6.68 6.99 13.26
CA GLY A 214 -7.34 6.30 14.38
C GLY A 214 -7.94 4.94 14.02
N VAL A 215 -7.63 4.38 12.84
CA VAL A 215 -8.14 3.05 12.43
C VAL A 215 -6.99 2.09 12.19
N GLN A 216 -6.97 0.98 12.95
CA GLN A 216 -5.93 -0.03 12.82
C GLN A 216 -6.29 -1.10 11.79
N ILE A 217 -5.56 -1.13 10.68
CA ILE A 217 -5.71 -2.15 9.63
C ILE A 217 -4.42 -2.94 9.42
N ASN A 218 -4.53 -4.08 8.71
CA ASN A 218 -3.36 -4.82 8.24
C ASN A 218 -3.04 -4.44 6.78
N PRO A 219 -1.81 -4.72 6.28
CA PRO A 219 -1.41 -4.37 4.92
C PRO A 219 -2.32 -4.89 3.80
N HIS A 220 -2.93 -6.06 3.96
CA HIS A 220 -3.87 -6.59 2.96
C HIS A 220 -5.19 -5.84 2.95
N LEU A 221 -5.67 -5.41 4.12
CA LEU A 221 -6.88 -4.61 4.24
C LEU A 221 -6.69 -3.19 3.66
N TYR A 222 -5.47 -2.67 3.63
CA TYR A 222 -5.16 -1.39 2.98
C TYR A 222 -5.55 -1.38 1.49
N ARG A 223 -5.23 -2.45 0.76
CA ARG A 223 -5.65 -2.56 -0.65
C ARG A 223 -7.17 -2.57 -0.80
N HIS A 224 -7.88 -3.24 0.12
CA HIS A 224 -9.34 -3.25 0.11
C HIS A 224 -9.92 -1.87 0.46
N LEU A 225 -9.28 -1.12 1.35
CA LEU A 225 -9.65 0.24 1.70
C LEU A 225 -9.65 1.15 0.47
N ILE A 226 -8.61 1.12 -0.37
CA ILE A 226 -8.58 1.95 -1.59
C ILE A 226 -9.73 1.62 -2.54
N GLY A 227 -10.00 0.33 -2.77
CA GLY A 227 -11.16 -0.07 -3.58
C GLY A 227 -12.48 0.35 -2.96
N TRP A 228 -12.60 0.30 -1.64
CA TRP A 228 -13.81 0.70 -0.92
C TRP A 228 -14.04 2.21 -0.97
N ILE A 229 -13.00 3.04 -0.77
CA ILE A 229 -13.07 4.50 -0.84
C ILE A 229 -13.66 4.94 -2.18
N TRP A 230 -13.17 4.37 -3.29
CA TRP A 230 -13.64 4.77 -4.61
C TRP A 230 -15.05 4.27 -4.93
N LEU A 231 -15.42 3.07 -4.44
CA LEU A 231 -16.80 2.57 -4.57
C LEU A 231 -17.79 3.36 -3.73
N LYS A 232 -17.36 3.85 -2.56
CA LYS A 232 -18.21 4.66 -1.68
C LYS A 232 -18.63 5.98 -2.33
N ALA A 233 -17.80 6.52 -3.23
CA ALA A 233 -18.15 7.72 -4.00
C ALA A 233 -19.24 7.47 -5.05
N SER A 234 -19.28 6.27 -5.65
CA SER A 234 -20.35 5.84 -6.56
C SER A 234 -20.16 4.37 -6.95
N MET A 235 -21.26 3.61 -6.98
CA MET A 235 -21.26 2.22 -7.45
C MET A 235 -20.87 2.06 -8.92
N ASP A 236 -21.06 3.10 -9.75
CA ASP A 236 -20.65 3.10 -11.16
C ASP A 236 -19.12 3.03 -11.33
N ASN A 237 -18.36 3.27 -10.26
CA ASN A 237 -16.91 3.09 -10.26
C ASN A 237 -16.49 1.62 -10.23
N LEU A 238 -17.40 0.65 -10.11
CA LEU A 238 -17.07 -0.78 -10.01
C LEU A 238 -16.15 -1.32 -11.13
N PRO A 239 -16.37 -1.02 -12.42
CA PRO A 239 -15.44 -1.42 -13.48
C PRO A 239 -14.06 -0.73 -13.34
N ARG A 240 -14.04 0.53 -12.88
CA ARG A 240 -12.81 1.31 -12.67
C ARG A 240 -11.99 0.74 -11.51
N VAL A 241 -12.65 0.37 -10.42
CA VAL A 241 -12.06 -0.27 -9.24
C VAL A 241 -11.52 -1.65 -9.58
N GLN A 242 -12.23 -2.44 -10.39
CA GLN A 242 -11.70 -3.71 -10.90
C GLN A 242 -10.38 -3.51 -11.66
N ARG A 243 -10.31 -2.49 -12.54
CA ARG A 243 -9.10 -2.18 -13.33
C ARG A 243 -7.96 -1.67 -12.46
N LEU A 244 -8.24 -0.80 -11.49
CA LEU A 244 -7.25 -0.30 -10.52
C LEU A 244 -6.63 -1.44 -9.72
N LEU A 245 -7.49 -2.31 -9.18
CA LEU A 245 -7.10 -3.47 -8.42
C LEU A 245 -6.67 -4.66 -9.30
N GLY A 246 -6.58 -4.52 -10.63
CA GLY A 246 -6.15 -5.59 -11.52
C GLY A 246 -6.84 -6.94 -11.27
N HIS A 247 -8.12 -6.92 -10.90
CA HIS A 247 -8.91 -8.13 -10.70
C HIS A 247 -9.29 -8.73 -12.06
N LYS A 248 -9.09 -10.05 -12.22
CA LYS A 248 -9.41 -10.75 -13.48
C LYS A 248 -10.90 -10.83 -13.78
N SER A 249 -11.75 -10.67 -12.76
CA SER A 249 -13.20 -10.77 -12.91
C SER A 249 -13.91 -9.67 -12.12
N LEU A 250 -14.95 -9.09 -12.73
CA LEU A 250 -15.87 -8.17 -12.07
C LEU A 250 -16.61 -8.85 -10.91
N LYS A 251 -16.93 -10.15 -11.04
CA LYS A 251 -17.57 -10.97 -10.00
C LYS A 251 -16.80 -10.92 -8.68
N THR A 252 -15.47 -11.00 -8.74
CA THR A 252 -14.61 -10.92 -7.56
C THR A 252 -14.72 -9.54 -6.89
N THR A 253 -14.80 -8.46 -7.66
CA THR A 253 -15.01 -7.11 -7.11
C THR A 253 -16.41 -6.99 -6.50
N VAL A 254 -17.46 -7.44 -7.19
CA VAL A 254 -18.84 -7.46 -6.65
C VAL A 254 -18.90 -8.25 -5.34
N GLU A 255 -18.38 -9.48 -5.30
CA GLU A 255 -18.36 -10.34 -4.11
C GLU A 255 -17.62 -9.68 -2.92
N TYR A 256 -16.61 -8.83 -3.18
CA TYR A 256 -15.91 -8.12 -2.11
C TYR A 256 -16.69 -6.94 -1.54
N TYR A 257 -17.46 -6.23 -2.37
CA TYR A 257 -17.98 -4.91 -2.01
C TYR A 257 -19.53 -4.81 -1.95
N ALA A 258 -20.27 -5.76 -2.53
CA ALA A 258 -21.75 -5.74 -2.56
C ALA A 258 -22.40 -5.76 -1.18
N GLU A 259 -21.75 -6.34 -0.16
CA GLU A 259 -22.27 -6.40 1.21
C GLU A 259 -21.81 -5.25 2.12
N LEU A 260 -21.01 -4.31 1.60
CA LEU A 260 -20.43 -3.28 2.45
C LEU A 260 -21.42 -2.19 2.81
N ASP A 261 -22.33 -1.84 1.89
CA ASP A 261 -23.30 -0.77 2.12
C ASP A 261 -24.53 -0.89 1.19
N GLU A 262 -25.72 -1.12 1.76
CA GLU A 262 -26.99 -1.06 1.02
C GLU A 262 -27.36 0.39 0.66
N THR A 263 -26.87 1.38 1.42
CA THR A 263 -27.15 2.80 1.13
C THR A 263 -26.54 3.23 -0.19
N LEU A 264 -25.41 2.65 -0.60
CA LEU A 264 -24.80 2.91 -1.92
C LEU A 264 -25.72 2.51 -3.09
N VAL A 265 -26.49 1.44 -2.93
CA VAL A 265 -27.46 1.00 -3.94
C VAL A 265 -28.61 2.00 -4.02
N MET A 266 -29.10 2.45 -2.85
CA MET A 266 -30.19 3.42 -2.77
C MET A 266 -29.79 4.80 -3.30
N ASP A 267 -28.60 5.30 -2.94
CA ASP A 267 -28.08 6.60 -3.38
C ASP A 267 -27.81 6.60 -4.90
N GLY A 268 -27.25 5.50 -5.43
CA GLY A 268 -27.08 5.32 -6.86
C GLY A 268 -28.42 5.31 -7.60
N TRP A 269 -29.43 4.64 -7.05
CA TRP A 269 -30.78 4.62 -7.62
C TRP A 269 -31.45 6.00 -7.58
N GLN A 270 -31.36 6.73 -6.46
CA GLN A 270 -31.90 8.09 -6.37
C GLN A 270 -31.23 9.04 -7.35
N THR A 271 -29.90 8.99 -7.45
CA THR A 271 -29.13 9.80 -8.42
C THR A 271 -29.59 9.52 -9.86
N TYR A 272 -29.83 8.26 -10.21
CA TYR A 272 -30.35 7.87 -11.52
C TYR A 272 -31.76 8.42 -11.78
N LEU A 273 -32.66 8.31 -10.80
CA LEU A 273 -34.02 8.86 -10.89
C LEU A 273 -34.01 10.38 -11.08
N GLU A 274 -33.21 11.10 -10.30
CA GLU A 274 -33.06 12.56 -10.41
C GLU A 274 -32.49 12.98 -11.77
N THR A 275 -31.50 12.24 -12.28
CA THR A 275 -30.92 12.51 -13.59
C THR A 275 -31.96 12.31 -14.70
N LYS A 276 -32.75 11.23 -14.64
CA LYS A 276 -33.82 10.98 -15.60
C LYS A 276 -34.93 12.02 -15.54
N ALA A 277 -35.32 12.46 -14.34
CA ALA A 277 -36.29 13.53 -14.15
C ALA A 277 -35.82 14.86 -14.75
N LYS A 278 -34.51 15.18 -14.66
CA LYS A 278 -33.92 16.39 -15.25
C LYS A 278 -33.78 16.35 -16.78
N THR A 279 -33.54 15.17 -17.37
CA THR A 279 -33.44 15.02 -18.83
C THR A 279 -34.77 14.83 -19.55
N GLY A 280 -35.85 14.57 -18.80
CA GLY A 280 -37.20 14.42 -19.33
C GLY A 280 -38.08 15.68 -19.26
N ALA A 281 -37.53 16.78 -18.75
CA ALA A 281 -38.11 18.13 -18.76
C ALA A 281 -37.38 19.00 -19.79
#